data_AF-A0A397J4J3-F1
#
_entry.id   AF-A0A397J4J3-F1
#
_cell.length_a   1.000
_cell.length_b   1.000
_cell.length_c   1.000
_cell.angle_alpha   90.00
_cell.angle_beta   90.00
_cell.angle_gamma   90.00
#
_symmetry.space_group_name_H-M   'P 1'
#
loop_
_entity.id
_entity.type
_entity.pdbx_description
1 polymer ?
#
loop_
_entity_poly.entity_id
_entity_poly.type
_entity_poly.pdbx_seq_one_letter_code
_entity_poly.pdbx_strand_id
1 'polypeptide(L)'
;MTNQAFSKFAVDVSALTSVATFKCTKNLDYKLAVLRGYRCLNRGGIGLNFLQNYKNAKKAGYTNIDVHMIPCALRSNCKTPRQQVNELVQFINTHQIKVQRVWLDVEIYLDNWGLDKKRNRQILKEFHAVWKSTGWKFGIYSNFFQWKLITGNVNWVLDSSLPLLYVMHDKTPVLNNYRPFGGWTRGTGKQCK
;
A
#
# COMPACT_ATOMS: atom_id res chain seq x y z
N MET A 1 -21.36 27.84 4.17
CA MET A 1 -20.87 26.63 4.84
C MET A 1 -19.49 26.30 4.27
N THR A 2 -18.43 26.54 5.03
CA THR A 2 -17.07 26.18 4.65
C THR A 2 -16.91 24.66 4.76
N ASN A 3 -16.74 23.97 3.64
CA ASN A 3 -16.36 22.55 3.60
C ASN A 3 -14.97 22.40 4.25
N GLN A 4 -14.92 22.17 5.56
CA GLN A 4 -13.69 21.78 6.23
C GLN A 4 -13.43 20.30 5.95
N ALA A 5 -12.49 20.02 5.06
CA ALA A 5 -11.93 18.68 4.91
C ALA A 5 -10.82 18.51 5.96
N PHE A 6 -11.07 17.72 7.00
CA PHE A 6 -10.03 17.35 7.96
C PHE A 6 -9.11 16.28 7.34
N SER A 7 -7.88 16.66 6.99
CA SER A 7 -6.84 15.70 6.60
C SER A 7 -6.17 15.09 7.82
N LYS A 8 -6.01 13.77 7.85
CA LYS A 8 -5.20 13.08 8.87
C LYS A 8 -3.84 12.73 8.29
N PHE A 9 -2.78 13.11 8.99
CA PHE A 9 -1.43 12.70 8.59
C PHE A 9 -1.15 11.25 8.96
N ALA A 10 -0.39 10.58 8.10
CA ALA A 10 0.03 9.20 8.25
C ALA A 10 1.55 9.10 8.10
N VAL A 11 2.16 8.21 8.87
CA VAL A 11 3.59 7.86 8.71
C VAL A 11 3.67 6.51 8.00
N ASP A 12 4.47 6.42 6.93
CA ASP A 12 4.80 5.16 6.26
C ASP A 12 6.21 4.73 6.68
N VAL A 13 6.37 3.49 7.16
CA VAL A 13 7.69 2.98 7.55
C VAL A 13 7.95 1.57 7.05
N SER A 14 9.20 1.37 6.62
CA SER A 14 9.69 0.11 6.07
C SER A 14 10.93 -0.44 6.80
N ALA A 15 11.70 0.46 7.43
CA ALA A 15 12.81 0.16 8.33
C ALA A 15 12.32 -0.06 9.77
N LEU A 16 13.16 -0.69 10.61
CA LEU A 16 12.87 -0.85 12.03
C LEU A 16 12.76 0.54 12.67
N THR A 17 11.59 0.85 13.21
CA THR A 17 11.27 2.17 13.76
C THR A 17 11.06 2.04 15.26
N SER A 18 11.75 2.86 16.04
CA SER A 18 11.69 2.79 17.50
C SER A 18 10.35 3.26 18.06
N VAL A 19 10.02 2.86 19.30
CA VAL A 19 8.86 3.39 20.03
C VAL A 19 8.96 4.91 20.19
N ALA A 20 10.16 5.44 20.45
CA ALA A 20 10.38 6.87 20.62
C ALA A 20 10.08 7.65 19.33
N THR A 21 10.48 7.12 18.17
CA THR A 21 10.18 7.71 16.86
C THR A 21 8.68 7.72 16.59
N PHE A 22 7.98 6.61 16.85
CA PHE A 22 6.51 6.59 16.71
C PHE A 22 5.81 7.52 17.70
N LYS A 23 6.31 7.64 18.94
CA LYS A 23 5.77 8.62 19.91
C LYS A 23 5.96 10.05 19.39
N CYS A 24 7.12 10.36 18.82
CA CYS A 24 7.40 11.65 18.22
C CYS A 24 6.38 11.97 17.11
N THR A 25 6.18 11.08 16.14
CA THR A 25 5.21 11.30 15.05
C THR A 25 3.77 11.42 15.57
N LYS A 26 3.39 10.63 16.58
CA LYS A 26 2.06 10.73 17.20
C LYS A 26 1.86 12.07 17.92
N ASN A 27 2.89 12.61 18.58
CA ASN A 27 2.87 13.92 19.21
C ASN A 27 2.79 15.06 18.18
N LEU A 28 3.31 14.83 16.96
CA LEU A 28 3.12 15.70 15.79
C LEU A 28 1.77 15.47 15.08
N ASP A 29 0.82 14.86 15.77
CA ASP A 29 -0.56 14.62 15.31
C ASP A 29 -0.75 13.60 14.16
N TYR A 30 0.26 12.78 13.86
CA TYR A 30 0.10 11.69 12.88
C TYR A 30 -0.82 10.60 13.47
N LYS A 31 -1.97 10.37 12.84
CA LYS A 31 -3.05 9.50 13.36
C LYS A 31 -3.05 8.08 12.82
N LEU A 32 -2.30 7.82 11.75
CA LEU A 32 -2.20 6.53 11.07
C LEU A 32 -0.73 6.13 10.92
N ALA A 33 -0.42 4.85 11.13
CA ALA A 33 0.85 4.25 10.74
C ALA A 33 0.60 3.25 9.60
N VAL A 34 1.28 3.42 8.47
CA VAL A 34 1.31 2.47 7.36
C VAL A 34 2.61 1.68 7.47
N LEU A 35 2.51 0.37 7.69
CA LEU A 35 3.68 -0.48 7.92
C LEU A 35 3.94 -1.38 6.71
N ARG A 36 5.20 -1.54 6.31
CA ARG A 36 5.55 -2.55 5.31
C ARG A 36 5.30 -3.97 5.85
N GLY A 37 4.23 -4.60 5.40
CA GLY A 37 3.86 -5.97 5.80
C GLY A 37 4.44 -7.04 4.89
N TYR A 38 4.62 -6.73 3.61
CA TYR A 38 5.14 -7.67 2.61
C TYR A 38 6.12 -6.96 1.68
N ARG A 39 7.18 -7.66 1.27
CA ARG A 39 8.23 -7.12 0.41
C ARG A 39 8.52 -8.02 -0.78
N CYS A 40 8.81 -7.38 -1.91
CA CYS A 40 9.26 -8.01 -3.14
C CYS A 40 10.77 -8.35 -3.07
N LEU A 41 11.21 -9.18 -2.13
CA LEU A 41 12.56 -9.77 -2.16
C LEU A 41 12.49 -11.26 -2.49
N ASN A 42 13.38 -11.71 -3.38
CA ASN A 42 13.41 -13.06 -3.94
C ASN A 42 12.03 -13.44 -4.55
N ARG A 43 11.25 -14.24 -3.82
CA ARG A 43 9.95 -14.77 -4.24
C ARG A 43 8.75 -13.99 -3.70
N GLY A 44 9.00 -12.95 -2.90
CA GLY A 44 8.01 -12.32 -2.04
C GLY A 44 8.00 -12.93 -0.63
N GLY A 45 7.82 -12.09 0.40
CA GLY A 45 7.66 -12.55 1.77
C GLY A 45 7.34 -11.43 2.77
N ILE A 46 7.05 -11.83 4.01
CA ILE A 46 6.77 -10.92 5.12
C ILE A 46 7.93 -9.94 5.32
N GLY A 47 7.59 -8.67 5.58
CA GLY A 47 8.56 -7.65 5.92
C GLY A 47 9.25 -7.97 7.26
N LEU A 48 10.59 -8.02 7.27
CA LEU A 48 11.37 -8.40 8.46
C LEU A 48 11.03 -7.58 9.71
N ASN A 49 10.70 -6.29 9.53
CA ASN A 49 10.39 -5.39 10.63
C ASN A 49 8.90 -5.29 10.94
N PHE A 50 8.02 -6.01 10.22
CA PHE A 50 6.58 -5.77 10.27
C PHE A 50 6.01 -5.95 11.68
N LEU A 51 6.25 -7.11 12.29
CA LEU A 51 5.74 -7.41 13.63
C LEU A 51 6.33 -6.48 14.70
N GLN A 52 7.63 -6.18 14.61
CA GLN A 52 8.27 -5.31 15.59
C GLN A 52 7.79 -3.86 15.46
N ASN A 53 7.63 -3.35 14.23
CA ASN A 53 7.06 -2.03 13.99
C ASN A 53 5.60 -1.95 14.44
N TYR A 54 4.80 -3.01 14.25
CA TYR A 54 3.44 -3.07 14.80
C TYR A 54 3.46 -2.95 16.33
N LYS A 55 4.27 -3.77 17.02
CA LYS A 55 4.42 -3.71 18.48
C LYS A 55 4.87 -2.32 18.95
N ASN A 56 5.84 -1.72 18.26
CA ASN A 56 6.37 -0.40 18.59
C ASN A 56 5.31 0.71 18.39
N ALA A 57 4.59 0.69 17.27
CA ALA A 57 3.51 1.63 16.98
C ALA A 57 2.37 1.50 18.01
N LYS A 58 1.97 0.27 18.37
CA LYS A 58 1.00 0.02 19.44
C LYS A 58 1.47 0.57 20.78
N LYS A 59 2.72 0.33 21.18
CA LYS A 59 3.31 0.86 22.43
C LYS A 59 3.46 2.38 22.43
N ALA A 60 3.62 2.99 21.26
CA ALA A 60 3.57 4.45 21.10
C ALA A 60 2.14 5.01 21.11
N GLY A 61 1.11 4.15 21.10
CA GLY A 61 -0.30 4.53 21.19
C GLY A 61 -1.02 4.63 19.85
N TYR A 62 -0.47 4.17 18.74
CA TYR A 62 -1.22 4.11 17.48
C TYR A 62 -2.40 3.14 17.59
N THR A 63 -3.57 3.60 17.19
CA THR A 63 -4.81 2.82 17.11
C THR A 63 -5.21 2.51 15.67
N ASN A 64 -4.81 3.38 14.73
CA ASN A 64 -5.01 3.16 13.30
C ASN A 64 -3.71 2.69 12.66
N ILE A 65 -3.74 1.48 12.11
CA ILE A 65 -2.61 0.87 11.43
C ILE A 65 -3.10 0.28 10.11
N ASP A 66 -2.47 0.72 9.04
CA ASP A 66 -2.59 0.14 7.70
C ASP A 66 -1.30 -0.62 7.37
N VAL A 67 -1.36 -1.43 6.33
CA VAL A 67 -0.23 -2.20 5.84
C VAL A 67 -0.03 -1.89 4.37
N HIS A 68 1.20 -1.70 3.90
CA HIS A 68 1.49 -1.80 2.48
C HIS A 68 2.08 -3.18 2.14
N MET A 69 1.68 -3.71 0.99
CA MET A 69 2.19 -4.95 0.40
C MET A 69 2.88 -4.59 -0.90
N ILE A 70 4.21 -4.75 -0.95
CA ILE A 70 4.96 -4.68 -2.21
C ILE A 70 4.99 -6.10 -2.80
N PRO A 71 4.16 -6.41 -3.83
CA PRO A 71 4.04 -7.75 -4.36
C PRO A 71 5.29 -8.13 -5.16
N CYS A 72 5.57 -9.43 -5.27
CA CYS A 72 6.46 -9.98 -6.29
C CYS A 72 5.64 -10.33 -7.52
N ALA A 73 5.68 -9.52 -8.57
CA ALA A 73 4.77 -9.71 -9.71
C ALA A 73 5.35 -10.61 -10.82
N LEU A 74 6.65 -10.53 -11.13
CA LEU A 74 7.14 -11.01 -12.44
C LEU A 74 8.46 -11.75 -12.51
N ARG A 75 9.25 -11.80 -11.42
CA ARG A 75 10.43 -12.66 -11.42
C ARG A 75 9.97 -14.11 -11.55
N SER A 76 10.72 -14.92 -12.29
CA SER A 76 10.41 -16.33 -12.53
C SER A 76 10.21 -17.13 -11.23
N ASN A 77 10.82 -16.68 -10.13
CA ASN A 77 10.70 -17.29 -8.82
C ASN A 77 9.61 -16.67 -7.93
N CYS A 78 8.90 -15.62 -8.35
CA CYS A 78 7.82 -15.04 -7.55
C CYS A 78 6.77 -16.11 -7.20
N LYS A 79 6.31 -16.10 -5.95
CA LYS A 79 5.12 -16.86 -5.54
C LYS A 79 3.89 -16.36 -6.28
N THR A 80 2.86 -17.19 -6.41
CA THR A 80 1.60 -16.75 -7.02
C THR A 80 0.96 -15.62 -6.21
N PRO A 81 0.12 -14.75 -6.81
CA PRO A 81 -0.63 -13.75 -6.08
C PRO A 81 -1.39 -14.33 -4.87
N ARG A 82 -1.97 -15.52 -5.04
CA ARG A 82 -2.67 -16.25 -3.97
C ARG A 82 -1.76 -16.58 -2.79
N GLN A 83 -0.58 -17.15 -3.07
CA GLN A 83 0.39 -17.49 -2.02
C GLN A 83 0.83 -16.24 -1.24
N GLN A 84 1.15 -15.15 -1.95
CA GLN A 84 1.63 -13.93 -1.30
C GLN A 84 0.57 -13.28 -0.40
N VAL A 85 -0.68 -13.20 -0.87
CA VAL A 85 -1.80 -12.67 -0.07
C VAL A 85 -2.10 -13.57 1.12
N ASN A 86 -2.16 -14.89 0.92
CA ASN A 86 -2.43 -15.84 1.99
C ASN A 86 -1.35 -15.80 3.08
N GLU A 87 -0.08 -15.69 2.71
CA GLU A 87 1.02 -15.54 3.66
C GLU A 87 0.85 -14.30 4.54
N LEU A 88 0.52 -13.15 3.93
CA LEU A 88 0.31 -11.92 4.68
C LEU A 88 -0.91 -12.01 5.62
N VAL A 89 -2.04 -12.51 5.11
CA VAL A 89 -3.27 -12.69 5.91
C VAL A 89 -3.04 -13.67 7.06
N GLN A 90 -2.39 -14.80 6.79
CA GLN A 90 -2.04 -15.78 7.82
C GLN A 90 -1.13 -15.17 8.88
N PHE A 91 -0.09 -14.44 8.48
CA PHE A 91 0.82 -13.77 9.42
C PHE A 91 0.07 -12.78 10.32
N ILE A 92 -0.81 -11.97 9.73
CA ILE A 92 -1.63 -11.00 10.47
C ILE A 92 -2.54 -11.71 11.48
N ASN A 93 -3.22 -12.79 11.06
CA ASN A 93 -4.12 -13.56 11.91
C ASN A 93 -3.38 -14.25 13.06
N THR A 94 -2.29 -14.95 12.76
CA THR A 94 -1.46 -15.67 13.74
C THR A 94 -0.92 -14.73 14.83
N HIS A 95 -0.54 -13.52 14.46
CA HIS A 95 -0.02 -12.52 15.40
C HIS A 95 -1.09 -11.55 15.93
N GLN A 96 -2.36 -11.79 15.63
CA GLN A 96 -3.50 -10.95 16.08
C GLN A 96 -3.29 -9.45 15.79
N ILE A 97 -2.69 -9.15 14.63
CA ILE A 97 -2.38 -7.78 14.22
C ILE A 97 -3.69 -7.10 13.78
N LYS A 98 -4.02 -5.97 14.41
CA LYS A 98 -5.20 -5.17 14.05
C LYS A 98 -4.86 -4.20 12.92
N VAL A 99 -5.26 -4.54 11.71
CA VAL A 99 -5.03 -3.75 10.48
C VAL A 99 -6.38 -3.25 9.94
N GLN A 100 -6.44 -2.00 9.50
CA GLN A 100 -7.66 -1.43 8.91
C GLN A 100 -7.75 -1.65 7.41
N ARG A 101 -6.63 -1.50 6.70
CA ARG A 101 -6.53 -1.73 5.27
C ARG A 101 -5.15 -2.22 4.86
N VAL A 102 -5.12 -3.03 3.80
CA VAL A 102 -3.90 -3.33 3.05
C VAL A 102 -3.84 -2.52 1.75
N TRP A 103 -2.73 -1.84 1.49
CA TRP A 103 -2.45 -1.14 0.25
C TRP A 103 -1.58 -2.03 -0.64
N LEU A 104 -2.12 -2.48 -1.78
CA LEU A 104 -1.35 -3.18 -2.79
C LEU A 104 -0.50 -2.15 -3.54
N ASP A 105 0.81 -2.25 -3.39
CA ASP A 105 1.76 -1.33 -3.99
C ASP A 105 2.02 -1.70 -5.46
N VAL A 106 1.50 -0.86 -6.36
CA VAL A 106 1.62 -0.99 -7.81
C VAL A 106 2.56 0.11 -8.30
N GLU A 107 3.84 -0.04 -8.00
CA GLU A 107 4.95 0.80 -8.47
C GLU A 107 6.12 -0.03 -9.02
N ILE A 108 6.82 0.49 -10.03
CA ILE A 108 8.07 -0.07 -10.54
C ILE A 108 9.15 0.20 -9.51
N TYR A 109 9.49 -0.82 -8.73
CA TYR A 109 10.50 -0.80 -7.67
C TYR A 109 11.16 -2.18 -7.58
N LEU A 110 12.50 -2.24 -7.45
CA LEU A 110 13.28 -3.50 -7.43
C LEU A 110 12.99 -4.43 -8.61
N ASP A 111 12.89 -3.86 -9.82
CA ASP A 111 12.54 -4.58 -11.07
C ASP A 111 11.23 -5.37 -10.98
N ASN A 112 10.33 -4.93 -10.08
CA ASN A 112 8.97 -5.41 -10.01
C ASN A 112 8.15 -4.76 -11.12
N TRP A 113 7.33 -5.55 -11.79
CA TRP A 113 6.59 -5.19 -13.01
C TRP A 113 7.48 -5.04 -14.26
N GLY A 114 6.99 -5.53 -15.39
CA GLY A 114 7.82 -5.88 -16.54
C GLY A 114 7.33 -5.20 -17.80
N LEU A 115 7.99 -5.49 -18.91
CA LEU A 115 7.65 -4.89 -20.20
C LEU A 115 6.34 -5.43 -20.78
N ASP A 116 5.97 -6.68 -20.48
CA ASP A 116 4.70 -7.25 -20.93
C ASP A 116 3.50 -6.68 -20.14
N LYS A 117 2.86 -5.69 -20.74
CA LYS A 117 1.69 -5.01 -20.16
C LYS A 117 0.46 -5.90 -20.07
N LYS A 118 0.29 -6.89 -20.97
CA LYS A 118 -0.82 -7.85 -20.88
C LYS A 118 -0.63 -8.74 -19.66
N ARG A 119 0.59 -9.25 -19.45
CA ARG A 119 0.91 -10.07 -18.28
C ARG A 119 0.79 -9.29 -16.97
N ASN A 120 1.25 -8.03 -16.93
CA ASN A 120 1.09 -7.16 -15.75
C ASN A 120 -0.38 -7.00 -15.34
N ARG A 121 -1.25 -6.68 -16.31
CA ARG A 121 -2.70 -6.55 -16.06
C ARG A 121 -3.32 -7.85 -15.59
N GLN A 122 -2.88 -8.99 -16.10
CA GLN A 122 -3.34 -10.30 -15.66
C GLN A 122 -2.97 -10.58 -14.20
N ILE A 123 -1.72 -10.31 -13.80
CA ILE A 123 -1.27 -10.45 -12.41
C ILE A 123 -2.02 -9.51 -11.47
N LEU A 124 -2.30 -8.28 -11.90
CA LEU A 124 -3.13 -7.33 -11.13
C LEU A 124 -4.56 -7.85 -10.92
N LYS A 125 -5.18 -8.45 -11.95
CA LYS A 125 -6.48 -9.11 -11.82
C LYS A 125 -6.42 -10.30 -10.85
N GLU A 126 -5.36 -11.08 -10.88
CA GLU A 126 -5.15 -12.20 -9.95
C GLU A 126 -5.02 -11.72 -8.49
N PHE A 127 -4.21 -10.68 -8.23
CA PHE A 127 -4.12 -10.06 -6.90
C PHE A 127 -5.47 -9.52 -6.44
N HIS A 128 -6.18 -8.80 -7.31
CA HIS A 128 -7.51 -8.24 -7.02
C HIS A 128 -8.50 -9.34 -6.64
N ALA A 129 -8.60 -10.40 -7.44
CA ALA A 129 -9.52 -11.51 -7.18
C ALA A 129 -9.21 -12.20 -5.84
N VAL A 130 -7.93 -12.43 -5.53
CA VAL A 130 -7.54 -13.04 -4.25
C VAL A 130 -7.88 -12.11 -3.09
N TRP A 131 -7.47 -10.83 -3.14
CA TRP A 131 -7.78 -9.88 -2.07
C TRP A 131 -9.28 -9.77 -1.82
N LYS A 132 -10.10 -9.68 -2.87
CA LYS A 132 -11.57 -9.71 -2.75
C LYS A 132 -12.06 -10.98 -2.03
N SER A 133 -11.50 -12.14 -2.37
CA SER A 133 -11.89 -13.42 -1.75
C SER A 133 -11.54 -13.53 -0.27
N THR A 134 -10.58 -12.75 0.24
CA THR A 134 -10.25 -12.76 1.68
C THR A 134 -11.30 -12.06 2.55
N GLY A 135 -12.13 -11.19 1.96
CA GLY A 135 -13.02 -10.28 2.69
C GLY A 135 -12.31 -9.10 3.37
N TRP A 136 -10.99 -8.99 3.26
CA TRP A 136 -10.23 -7.88 3.84
C TRP A 136 -10.44 -6.58 3.07
N LYS A 137 -10.42 -5.46 3.79
CA LYS A 137 -10.35 -4.13 3.17
C LYS A 137 -8.97 -3.96 2.55
N PHE A 138 -8.94 -3.71 1.24
CA PHE A 138 -7.71 -3.36 0.54
C PHE A 138 -7.92 -2.15 -0.37
N GLY A 139 -6.82 -1.54 -0.80
CA GLY A 139 -6.79 -0.44 -1.75
C GLY A 139 -5.54 -0.53 -2.63
N ILE A 140 -5.43 0.40 -3.57
CA ILE A 140 -4.29 0.51 -4.47
C ILE A 140 -3.40 1.65 -3.99
N TYR A 141 -2.10 1.39 -3.98
CA TYR A 141 -1.07 2.43 -3.93
C TYR A 141 -0.42 2.51 -5.32
N SER A 142 -0.39 3.70 -5.93
CA SER A 142 0.27 3.93 -7.22
C SER A 142 0.33 5.43 -7.56
N ASN A 143 0.76 5.77 -8.76
CA ASN A 143 0.56 7.10 -9.33
C ASN A 143 0.28 7.02 -10.83
N PHE A 144 -0.13 8.14 -11.42
CA PHE A 144 -0.49 8.25 -12.83
C PHE A 144 0.57 7.64 -13.77
N PHE A 145 1.85 7.94 -13.55
CA PHE A 145 2.94 7.50 -14.42
C PHE A 145 3.21 6.01 -14.25
N GLN A 146 3.30 5.53 -13.00
CA GLN A 146 3.50 4.13 -12.68
C GLN A 146 2.36 3.27 -13.23
N TRP A 147 1.11 3.72 -13.07
CA TRP A 147 -0.05 3.03 -13.61
C TRP A 147 0.02 2.90 -15.14
N LYS A 148 0.34 3.99 -15.85
CA LYS A 148 0.54 3.97 -17.31
C LYS A 148 1.66 3.01 -17.71
N LEU A 149 2.80 3.06 -17.03
CA LEU A 149 3.97 2.23 -17.34
C LEU A 149 3.71 0.75 -17.06
N ILE A 150 3.03 0.40 -15.97
CA ILE A 150 2.78 -0.99 -15.58
C ILE A 150 1.67 -1.59 -16.44
N THR A 151 0.54 -0.88 -16.60
CA THR A 151 -0.65 -1.42 -17.27
C THR A 151 -0.61 -1.21 -18.78
N GLY A 152 0.25 -0.33 -19.29
CA GLY A 152 0.30 0.09 -20.69
C GLY A 152 -0.82 1.05 -21.10
N ASN A 153 -1.75 1.38 -20.20
CA ASN A 153 -2.85 2.30 -20.49
C ASN A 153 -3.27 3.01 -19.20
N VAL A 154 -3.05 4.32 -19.14
CA VAL A 154 -3.36 5.12 -17.95
C VAL A 154 -4.85 5.08 -17.55
N ASN A 155 -5.73 4.82 -18.51
CA ASN A 155 -7.18 4.71 -18.30
C ASN A 155 -7.66 3.27 -18.09
N TRP A 156 -6.75 2.28 -18.05
CA TRP A 156 -7.16 0.90 -17.78
C TRP A 156 -7.70 0.78 -16.34
N VAL A 157 -8.94 0.34 -16.22
CA VAL A 157 -9.64 0.20 -14.94
C VAL A 157 -9.49 -1.24 -14.44
N LEU A 158 -8.88 -1.38 -13.26
CA LEU A 158 -8.92 -2.63 -12.50
C LEU A 158 -10.22 -2.70 -11.70
N ASP A 159 -10.40 -1.72 -10.81
CA ASP A 159 -11.58 -1.52 -9.96
C ASP A 159 -11.47 -0.13 -9.30
N SER A 160 -12.11 0.89 -9.88
CA SER A 160 -12.05 2.26 -9.37
C SER A 160 -12.90 2.50 -8.12
N SER A 161 -13.65 1.48 -7.65
CA SER A 161 -14.34 1.56 -6.36
C SER A 161 -13.39 1.35 -5.18
N LEU A 162 -12.20 0.79 -5.41
CA LEU A 162 -11.19 0.62 -4.38
C LEU A 162 -10.62 1.97 -3.91
N PRO A 163 -10.29 2.11 -2.62
CA PRO A 163 -9.51 3.24 -2.13
C PRO A 163 -8.18 3.39 -2.88
N LEU A 164 -7.77 4.63 -3.14
CA LEU A 164 -6.51 4.97 -3.78
C LEU A 164 -5.63 5.80 -2.85
N LEU A 165 -4.44 5.29 -2.52
CA LEU A 165 -3.36 6.06 -1.93
C LEU A 165 -2.40 6.47 -3.07
N TYR A 166 -2.52 7.70 -3.57
CA TYR A 166 -1.69 8.14 -4.69
C TYR A 166 -0.39 8.78 -4.23
N VAL A 167 0.66 8.66 -5.02
CA VAL A 167 2.01 9.13 -4.68
C VAL A 167 2.43 10.28 -5.56
N MET A 168 3.03 11.30 -4.97
CA MET A 168 3.58 12.47 -5.67
C MET A 168 4.91 12.87 -5.04
N HIS A 169 5.90 13.21 -5.88
CA HIS A 169 7.22 13.69 -5.43
C HIS A 169 7.26 15.21 -5.36
N ASP A 170 6.45 15.80 -4.49
CA ASP A 170 6.31 17.26 -4.36
C ASP A 170 6.52 17.79 -2.95
N LYS A 171 6.73 16.89 -1.96
CA LYS A 171 6.92 17.22 -0.54
C LYS A 171 5.86 18.14 0.07
N THR A 172 4.69 18.29 -0.56
CA THR A 172 3.66 19.26 -0.15
C THR A 172 2.32 18.56 0.07
N PRO A 173 1.63 18.82 1.19
CA PRO A 173 0.35 18.15 1.51
C PRO A 173 -0.84 18.76 0.75
N VAL A 174 -0.64 19.33 -0.43
CA VAL A 174 -1.71 19.88 -1.29
C VAL A 174 -2.33 18.78 -2.15
N LEU A 175 -3.65 18.76 -2.26
CA LEU A 175 -4.38 17.73 -3.02
C LEU A 175 -4.81 18.18 -4.43
N ASN A 176 -4.56 19.44 -4.79
CA ASN A 176 -5.01 20.06 -6.04
C ASN A 176 -4.25 19.59 -7.30
N ASN A 177 -3.21 18.77 -7.12
CA ASN A 177 -2.35 18.29 -8.19
C ASN A 177 -2.59 16.82 -8.55
N TYR A 178 -3.70 16.25 -8.05
CA TYR A 178 -4.16 14.93 -8.47
C TYR A 178 -4.46 14.88 -9.97
N ARG A 179 -3.99 13.83 -10.64
CA ARG A 179 -4.30 13.53 -12.04
C ARG A 179 -5.14 12.24 -12.07
N PRO A 180 -6.34 12.24 -12.66
CA PRO A 180 -7.15 11.04 -12.82
C PRO A 180 -6.41 9.93 -13.60
N PHE A 181 -6.54 8.69 -13.13
CA PHE A 181 -6.06 7.49 -13.83
C PHE A 181 -6.83 6.27 -13.33
N GLY A 182 -6.82 5.18 -14.08
CA GLY A 182 -7.40 3.89 -13.66
C GLY A 182 -8.88 3.95 -13.27
N GLY A 183 -9.61 4.97 -13.72
CA GLY A 183 -11.00 5.24 -13.36
C GLY A 183 -11.20 6.02 -12.04
N TRP A 184 -10.13 6.29 -11.28
CA TRP A 184 -10.20 7.17 -10.11
C TRP A 184 -10.24 8.64 -10.54
N THR A 185 -11.22 9.37 -10.01
CA THR A 185 -11.35 10.83 -10.17
C THR A 185 -10.82 11.61 -8.97
N ARG A 186 -10.51 10.91 -7.86
CA ARG A 186 -9.89 11.43 -6.64
C ARG A 186 -9.18 10.32 -5.88
N GLY A 187 -8.15 10.69 -5.12
CA GLY A 187 -7.50 9.80 -4.16
C GLY A 187 -8.25 9.74 -2.82
N THR A 188 -8.11 8.63 -2.10
CA THR A 188 -8.46 8.51 -0.68
C THR A 188 -7.39 9.14 0.22
N GLY A 189 -6.14 9.08 -0.20
CA GLY A 189 -5.01 9.71 0.49
C GLY A 189 -3.87 10.01 -0.48
N LYS A 190 -2.94 10.86 -0.04
CA LYS A 190 -1.74 11.23 -0.80
C LYS A 190 -0.50 10.88 0.02
N GLN A 191 0.46 10.19 -0.59
CA GLN A 191 1.83 10.13 -0.07
C GLN A 191 2.68 11.18 -0.79
N CYS A 192 3.27 12.08 -0.01
CA CYS A 192 4.18 13.10 -0.52
C CYS A 192 5.61 12.59 -0.30
N LYS A 193 6.29 12.21 -1.39
CA LYS A 193 7.71 11.83 -1.39
C LYS A 193 8.61 13.02 -1.74
#